data_AF-A0A5S4GE97-F1
#
_entry.id   AF-A0A5S4GE97-F1
#
_cell.length_a   1.000
_cell.length_b   1.000
_cell.length_c   1.000
_cell.angle_alpha   90.00
_cell.angle_beta   90.00
_cell.angle_gamma   90.00
#
_symmetry.space_group_name_H-M   'P 1'
#
loop_
_entity.id
_entity.type
_entity.pdbx_description
1 polymer ?
#
loop_
_entity_poly.entity_id
_entity_poly.type
_entity_poly.pdbx_seq_one_letter_code
_entity_poly.pdbx_strand_id
1 'polypeptide(L)'
;MSEYVIEVRYSHLFPGLILDAPADTDDFLVLFGDDSESRAQLLSDDTGRPVLRMGGYMTAKGTVIDERVWTVRERVQRGDRIRLRLGRSLP
;
A
#
# COMPACT_ATOMS: atom_id res chain seq x y z
N MET A 1 2.64 -13.62 -14.55
CA MET A 1 2.35 -12.39 -13.79
C MET A 1 3.48 -12.27 -12.79
N SER A 2 4.32 -11.25 -12.92
CA SER A 2 5.34 -10.97 -11.92
C SER A 2 4.62 -10.35 -10.72
N GLU A 3 4.51 -11.07 -9.62
CA GLU A 3 3.96 -10.54 -8.39
C GLU A 3 5.03 -9.67 -7.74
N TYR A 4 4.91 -8.36 -7.89
CA TYR A 4 5.77 -7.44 -7.17
C TYR A 4 5.36 -7.43 -5.70
N VAL A 5 6.30 -7.78 -4.82
CA VAL A 5 6.09 -7.81 -3.37
C VAL A 5 6.75 -6.60 -2.73
N ILE A 6 6.02 -5.93 -1.84
CA ILE A 6 6.52 -4.86 -0.98
C ILE A 6 6.48 -5.35 0.46
N GLU A 7 7.64 -5.37 1.10
CA GLU A 7 7.75 -5.71 2.52
C GLU A 7 7.50 -4.49 3.41
N VAL A 8 6.65 -4.66 4.43
CA VAL A 8 6.35 -3.67 5.44
C VAL A 8 6.60 -4.28 6.81
N ARG A 9 7.39 -3.63 7.66
CA ARG A 9 7.78 -4.16 8.99
C ARG A 9 6.65 -4.22 10.03
N TYR A 10 5.45 -3.78 9.67
CA TYR A 10 4.30 -3.64 10.55
C TYR A 10 3.19 -4.56 10.08
N SER A 11 2.24 -4.89 10.95
CA SER A 11 1.02 -5.63 10.59
C SER A 11 -0.11 -4.74 10.06
N HIS A 12 0.10 -3.42 10.03
CA HIS A 12 -0.91 -2.43 9.65
C HIS A 12 -0.30 -1.27 8.88
N LEU A 13 -1.09 -0.73 7.95
CA LEU A 13 -0.83 0.59 7.39
C LEU A 13 -1.23 1.69 8.39
N PHE A 14 -0.52 2.82 8.35
CA PHE A 14 -0.80 3.99 9.16
C PHE A 14 -0.33 5.28 8.46
N PRO A 15 -0.87 6.46 8.84
CA PRO A 15 -0.44 7.72 8.26
C PRO A 15 1.04 7.98 8.50
N GLY A 16 1.78 8.34 7.44
CA GLY A 16 3.21 8.59 7.46
C GLY A 16 4.07 7.37 7.09
N LEU A 17 3.49 6.16 7.02
CA LEU A 17 4.20 4.98 6.53
C LEU A 17 4.71 5.23 5.10
N ILE A 18 5.94 4.79 4.84
CA ILE A 18 6.56 4.88 3.52
C ILE A 18 6.55 3.48 2.89
N LEU A 19 5.91 3.36 1.74
CA LEU A 19 6.00 2.19 0.89
C LEU A 19 7.03 2.45 -0.21
N ASP A 20 7.86 1.46 -0.47
CA ASP A 20 8.77 1.46 -1.61
C ASP A 20 8.23 0.45 -2.62
N ALA A 21 7.61 0.95 -3.68
CA ALA A 21 6.93 0.17 -4.71
C ALA A 21 7.71 0.22 -6.03
N PRO A 22 7.54 -0.75 -6.94
CA PRO A 22 8.03 -0.61 -8.30
C PRO A 22 7.34 0.56 -9.02
N ALA A 23 8.04 1.20 -9.94
CA ALA A 23 7.53 2.35 -10.69
C ALA A 23 6.73 1.98 -11.95
N ASP A 24 6.84 0.73 -12.40
CA ASP A 24 6.28 0.20 -13.65
C ASP A 24 4.95 -0.55 -13.45
N THR A 25 4.51 -0.71 -12.20
CA THR A 25 3.22 -1.32 -11.86
C THR A 25 2.47 -0.48 -10.83
N ASP A 26 1.15 -0.50 -10.97
CA ASP A 26 0.22 0.05 -10.00
C ASP A 26 -0.43 -1.04 -9.15
N ASP A 27 -0.09 -2.33 -9.36
CA ASP A 27 -0.63 -3.47 -8.64
C ASP A 27 0.50 -4.32 -8.05
N PHE A 28 0.43 -4.57 -6.74
CA PHE A 28 1.47 -5.27 -6.00
C PHE A 28 0.91 -5.94 -4.74
N LEU A 29 1.61 -6.96 -4.26
CA LEU A 29 1.36 -7.57 -2.96
C LEU A 29 2.12 -6.79 -1.88
N VAL A 30 1.50 -6.64 -0.72
CA VAL A 30 2.14 -6.13 0.49
C VAL A 30 2.25 -7.28 1.48
N LEU A 31 3.49 -7.64 1.80
CA LEU A 31 3.83 -8.60 2.85
C LEU A 31 4.10 -7.81 4.13
N PHE A 32 3.25 -8.02 5.12
CA PHE A 32 3.35 -7.39 6.42
C PHE A 32 4.31 -8.16 7.35
N GLY A 33 4.79 -7.49 8.39
CA GLY A 33 5.80 -8.03 9.30
C GLY A 33 5.31 -9.15 10.22
N ASP A 34 4.01 -9.49 10.14
CA ASP A 34 3.41 -10.65 10.79
C ASP A 34 3.08 -11.78 9.79
N ASP A 35 3.71 -11.76 8.61
CA ASP A 35 3.52 -12.70 7.49
C ASP A 35 2.11 -12.71 6.90
N SER A 36 1.26 -11.73 7.26
CA SER A 36 0.00 -11.51 6.55
C SER A 36 0.27 -10.79 5.22
N GLU A 37 -0.56 -11.08 4.23
CA GLU A 37 -0.42 -10.52 2.89
C GLU A 37 -1.73 -9.90 2.42
N SER A 38 -1.61 -8.82 1.64
CA SER A 38 -2.76 -8.25 0.95
C SER A 38 -2.35 -7.61 -0.37
N ARG A 39 -3.28 -7.63 -1.32
CA ARG A 39 -3.12 -6.94 -2.60
C ARG A 39 -3.36 -5.44 -2.41
N ALA A 40 -2.50 -4.63 -3.01
CA ALA A 40 -2.62 -3.19 -3.02
C ALA A 40 -2.59 -2.67 -4.45
N GLN A 41 -3.34 -1.60 -4.68
CA GLN A 41 -3.41 -0.91 -5.95
C GLN A 41 -3.18 0.58 -5.77
N LEU A 42 -2.22 1.14 -6.50
CA LEU A 42 -2.02 2.56 -6.65
C LEU A 42 -2.99 3.09 -7.71
N LEU A 43 -3.88 3.98 -7.32
CA LEU A 43 -4.92 4.55 -8.19
C LEU A 43 -4.80 6.08 -8.19
N SER A 44 -5.54 6.72 -9.09
CA SER A 44 -5.81 8.15 -9.03
C SER A 44 -7.27 8.38 -8.65
N ASP A 45 -7.53 9.33 -7.75
CA ASP A 45 -8.89 9.80 -7.47
C ASP A 45 -9.43 10.67 -8.63
N ASP A 46 -10.69 11.11 -8.52
CA ASP A 46 -11.36 11.94 -9.53
C ASP A 46 -10.67 13.29 -9.78
N THR A 47 -9.78 13.72 -8.89
CA THR A 47 -8.97 14.94 -9.02
C THR A 47 -7.56 14.66 -9.56
N GLY A 48 -7.27 13.41 -9.93
CA GLY A 48 -5.99 12.94 -10.40
C GLY A 48 -4.95 12.71 -9.30
N ARG A 49 -5.31 12.83 -8.02
CA ARG A 49 -4.37 12.64 -6.91
C ARG A 49 -4.17 11.16 -6.62
N PRO A 50 -2.93 10.74 -6.32
CA PRO A 50 -2.66 9.34 -6.02
C PRO A 50 -3.32 8.89 -4.70
N VAL A 51 -3.92 7.71 -4.73
CA VAL A 51 -4.47 7.00 -3.58
C VAL A 51 -4.03 5.54 -3.62
N LEU A 52 -3.88 4.91 -2.47
CA LEU A 52 -3.57 3.49 -2.36
C LEU A 52 -4.81 2.75 -1.87
N ARG A 53 -5.37 1.87 -2.69
CA ARG A 53 -6.38 0.90 -2.26
C ARG A 53 -5.68 -0.33 -1.69
N MET A 54 -5.94 -0.66 -0.44
CA MET A 54 -5.44 -1.87 0.21
C MET A 54 -6.58 -2.85 0.40
N GLY A 55 -6.46 -4.05 -0.17
CA GLY A 55 -7.41 -5.14 0.03
C GLY A 55 -7.55 -5.52 1.50
N GLY A 56 -8.70 -6.07 1.87
CA GLY A 56 -8.90 -6.59 3.22
C GLY A 56 -7.99 -7.79 3.50
N TYR A 57 -7.56 -7.95 4.75
CA TYR A 57 -6.67 -9.03 5.17
C TYR A 57 -6.88 -9.39 6.63
N MET A 58 -6.37 -10.56 7.03
CA MET A 58 -6.37 -11.02 8.40
C MET A 58 -4.93 -11.05 8.91
N THR A 59 -4.66 -10.34 10.00
CA THR A 59 -3.37 -10.42 10.69
C THR A 59 -3.14 -11.82 11.25
N ALA A 60 -1.88 -12.19 11.54
CA ALA A 60 -1.57 -13.49 12.14
C ALA A 60 -2.25 -13.73 13.51
N LYS A 61 -2.69 -12.66 14.18
CA LYS A 61 -3.43 -12.73 15.45
C LYS A 61 -4.95 -12.89 15.27
N GLY A 62 -5.44 -13.01 14.03
CA GLY A 62 -6.86 -13.17 13.72
C GLY A 62 -7.66 -11.86 13.67
N THR A 63 -7.01 -10.69 13.77
CA THR A 63 -7.70 -9.41 13.54
C THR A 63 -7.99 -9.26 12.06
N VAL A 64 -9.28 -9.10 11.72
CA VAL A 64 -9.74 -8.78 10.36
C VAL A 64 -9.62 -7.28 10.14
N ILE A 65 -8.97 -6.91 9.04
CA ILE A 65 -8.85 -5.55 8.54
C ILE A 65 -9.60 -5.48 7.23
N ASP A 66 -10.68 -4.69 7.20
CA ASP A 66 -11.44 -4.47 5.97
C ASP A 66 -10.61 -3.72 4.93
N GLU A 67 -11.02 -3.85 3.67
CA GLU A 67 -10.47 -3.06 2.58
C GLU A 67 -10.50 -1.57 2.93
N ARG A 68 -9.42 -0.85 2.60
CA ARG A 68 -9.31 0.57 2.92
C ARG A 68 -8.53 1.33 1.87
N VAL A 69 -9.00 2.54 1.55
CA VAL A 69 -8.30 3.48 0.68
C VAL A 69 -7.49 4.46 1.53
N TRP A 70 -6.26 4.76 1.10
CA TRP A 70 -5.33 5.65 1.77
C TRP A 70 -4.93 6.78 0.83
N THR A 71 -4.98 8.04 1.30
CA THR A 71 -4.42 9.15 0.53
C THR A 71 -2.91 8.98 0.41
N VAL A 72 -2.29 9.34 -0.73
CA VAL A 72 -0.83 9.45 -0.84
C VAL A 72 -0.42 10.91 -0.70
N ARG A 73 0.36 11.24 0.33
CA ARG A 73 0.83 12.61 0.62
C ARG A 73 2.07 12.98 -0.16
N GLU A 74 2.89 12.00 -0.50
CA GLU A 74 4.14 12.21 -1.24
C GLU A 74 4.36 11.02 -2.17
N ARG A 75 4.68 11.29 -3.44
CA ARG A 75 5.07 10.30 -4.45
C ARG A 75 6.37 10.77 -5.07
N VAL A 76 7.46 10.06 -4.78
CA VAL A 76 8.80 10.37 -5.33
C VAL A 76 9.31 9.18 -6.09
N GLN A 77 9.50 9.34 -7.40
CA GLN A 77 10.13 8.32 -8.24
C GLN A 77 11.66 8.45 -8.18
N ARG A 78 12.33 7.31 -8.04
CA ARG A 78 13.80 7.17 -8.09
C ARG A 78 14.14 5.94 -8.91
N GLY A 79 14.43 6.14 -10.20
CA GLY A 79 14.67 5.03 -11.12
C GLY A 79 13.39 4.20 -11.34
N ASP A 80 13.51 2.91 -11.07
CA ASP A 80 12.48 1.88 -11.17
C ASP A 80 11.63 1.73 -9.89
N ARG A 81 11.82 2.62 -8.91
CA ARG A 81 11.10 2.61 -7.62
C ARG A 81 10.33 3.90 -7.41
N ILE A 82 9.19 3.80 -6.74
CA ILE A 82 8.42 4.93 -6.21
C ILE A 82 8.32 4.81 -4.69
N ARG A 83 8.66 5.90 -4.00
CA ARG A 83 8.39 6.06 -2.58
C ARG A 83 7.05 6.75 -2.40
N LEU A 84 6.13 6.08 -1.72
CA LEU A 84 4.80 6.56 -1.40
C LEU A 84 4.72 6.82 0.11
N ARG A 85 4.53 8.08 0.52
CA ARG A 85 4.19 8.40 1.91
C ARG A 85 2.68 8.40 2.07
N LEU A 86 2.16 7.48 2.88
CA LEU A 86 0.73 7.39 3.16
C LEU A 86 0.25 8.56 4.02
N GLY A 87 -0.97 8.99 3.76
CA GLY A 87 -1.72 9.95 4.58
C GLY A 87 -2.81 9.26 5.37
N ARG A 88 -3.95 9.93 5.51
CA ARG A 88 -5.11 9.35 6.22
C ARG A 88 -5.76 8.27 5.38
N SER A 89 -6.37 7.30 6.04
CA SER A 89 -7.37 6.47 5.38
C SER A 89 -8.63 7.28 5.09
N LEU A 90 -9.31 6.90 4.02
CA LEU A 90 -10.63 7.40 3.68
C LEU A 90 -11.70 6.50 4.34
N PRO A 91 -12.86 7.06 4.68
CA PRO A 91 -14.03 6.30 5.15
C PRO A 91 -14.52 5.29 4.11
#